data_AF-A0AAD5K4X2-F1
#
_entry.id   AF-A0AAD5K4X2-F1
#
_cell.length_a   1.000
_cell.length_b   1.000
_cell.length_c   1.000
_cell.angle_alpha   90.00
_cell.angle_beta   90.00
_cell.angle_gamma   90.00
#
_symmetry.space_group_name_H-M   'P 1'
#
loop_
_entity.id
_entity.type
_entity.pdbx_description
1 polymer ?
#
loop_
_entity_poly.entity_id
_entity_poly.type
_entity_poly.pdbx_seq_one_letter_code
_entity_poly.pdbx_strand_id
1 'polypeptide(L)'
;MSHWKRFPSFQPYVEIFNNDGFVYDPYEEDFIYMRWKEHFLVPDHRVNNIDGASFAGFYYICYQRSTNEIKGYYFFRHHTEWFQELTLKHVEQRSFGNFEMR
;
A
#
# COMPACT_ATOMS: atom_id res chain seq x y z
N MET A 1 10.17 9.19 3.24
CA MET A 1 9.30 9.89 4.20
C MET A 1 8.07 10.55 3.56
N SER A 2 8.19 11.24 2.43
CA SER A 2 7.10 12.05 1.86
C SER A 2 5.82 11.29 1.47
N HIS A 3 5.91 9.98 1.20
CA HIS A 3 4.76 9.19 0.78
C HIS A 3 3.82 8.85 1.94
N TRP A 4 4.34 8.49 3.12
CA TRP A 4 3.49 8.24 4.28
C TRP A 4 2.69 9.48 4.71
N LYS A 5 3.29 10.66 4.59
CA LYS A 5 2.64 11.95 4.87
C LYS A 5 1.45 12.27 3.95
N ARG A 6 1.27 11.54 2.84
CA ARG A 6 0.11 11.70 1.96
C ARG A 6 -1.16 11.07 2.53
N PHE A 7 -1.03 10.17 3.51
CA PHE A 7 -2.17 9.63 4.22
C PHE A 7 -2.47 10.52 5.43
N PRO A 8 -3.60 11.23 5.48
CA PRO A 8 -3.94 12.09 6.62
C PRO A 8 -3.98 11.30 7.94
N SER A 9 -4.43 10.03 7.89
CA SER A 9 -4.46 9.14 9.04
C SER A 9 -3.08 8.83 9.62
N PHE A 10 -2.00 8.98 8.84
CA PHE A 10 -0.65 8.68 9.30
C PHE A 10 -0.03 9.81 10.14
N GLN A 11 -0.69 10.97 10.21
CA GLN A 11 -0.13 12.16 10.86
C GLN A 11 0.37 11.93 12.31
N PRO A 12 -0.33 11.17 13.18
CA PRO A 12 0.14 10.89 14.54
C PRO A 12 1.49 10.16 14.58
N TYR A 13 1.82 9.40 13.54
CA TYR A 13 3.03 8.57 13.49
C TYR A 13 4.22 9.28 12.85
N VAL A 14 4.01 10.40 12.14
CA VAL A 14 5.03 11.05 11.29
C VAL A 14 6.34 11.36 12.01
N GLU A 15 6.29 11.76 13.26
CA GLU A 15 7.46 12.14 14.04
C GLU A 15 8.07 10.96 14.81
N ILE A 16 7.27 9.93 15.09
CA ILE A 16 7.65 8.82 15.98
C ILE A 16 8.00 7.54 15.23
N PHE A 17 7.58 7.35 13.98
CA PHE A 17 7.68 6.06 13.29
C PHE A 17 9.11 5.60 12.96
N ASN A 18 10.11 6.49 13.04
CA ASN A 18 11.53 6.12 12.88
C ASN A 18 12.27 6.03 14.22
N ASN A 19 11.57 6.19 15.34
CA ASN A 19 12.18 6.00 16.64
C ASN A 19 12.39 4.50 16.85
N ASP A 20 13.56 4.11 17.37
CA ASP A 20 13.90 2.70 17.57
C ASP A 20 12.92 1.97 18.51
N GLY A 21 12.24 2.70 19.39
CA GLY A 21 11.21 2.16 20.29
C GLY A 21 9.79 2.17 19.73
N PHE A 22 9.59 2.57 18.47
CA PHE A 22 8.26 2.59 17.86
C PHE A 22 7.76 1.17 17.60
N VAL A 23 6.60 0.85 18.18
CA VAL A 23 5.87 -0.39 17.92
C VAL A 23 4.53 -0.01 17.33
N TYR A 24 4.27 -0.51 16.13
CA TYR A 24 2.98 -0.35 15.47
C TYR A 24 2.09 -1.55 15.78
N ASP A 25 0.97 -1.30 16.43
CA ASP A 25 -0.08 -2.30 16.67
C ASP A 25 -1.29 -1.98 15.78
N PRO A 26 -1.55 -2.79 14.73
CA PRO A 26 -2.68 -2.57 13.84
C PRO A 26 -3.98 -3.23 14.32
N TYR A 27 -4.00 -3.99 15.42
CA TYR A 27 -5.16 -4.85 15.74
C TYR A 27 -6.43 -4.05 16.04
N GLU A 28 -6.31 -2.93 16.73
CA GLU A 28 -7.45 -2.07 17.12
C GLU A 28 -7.59 -0.79 16.27
N GLU A 29 -6.76 -0.63 15.24
CA GLU A 29 -6.72 0.59 14.42
C GLU A 29 -7.64 0.50 13.20
N ASP A 30 -8.28 1.61 12.82
CA ASP A 30 -9.08 1.65 11.57
C ASP A 30 -8.19 1.60 10.32
N PHE A 31 -6.95 2.12 10.42
CA PHE A 31 -6.01 2.23 9.32
C PHE A 31 -4.86 1.25 9.45
N ILE A 32 -4.68 0.40 8.45
CA ILE A 32 -3.57 -0.55 8.32
C ILE A 32 -2.60 -0.07 7.24
N TYR A 33 -1.34 0.14 7.62
CA TYR A 33 -0.29 0.54 6.69
C TYR A 33 0.52 -0.65 6.18
N MET A 34 0.80 -0.68 4.88
CA MET A 34 1.52 -1.77 4.21
C MET A 34 2.46 -1.26 3.13
N ARG A 35 3.40 -2.11 2.71
CA ARG A 35 4.18 -1.90 1.48
C ARG A 35 3.94 -3.07 0.53
N TRP A 36 3.51 -2.80 -0.69
CA TRP A 36 3.32 -3.84 -1.71
C TRP A 36 4.44 -3.76 -2.73
N LYS A 37 5.12 -4.88 -2.94
CA LYS A 37 6.18 -5.04 -3.94
C LYS A 37 5.71 -6.04 -4.97
N GLU A 38 5.61 -5.60 -6.21
CA GLU A 38 5.41 -6.49 -7.35
C GLU A 38 6.72 -7.24 -7.61
N HIS A 39 6.64 -8.55 -7.84
CA HIS A 39 7.81 -9.39 -8.05
C HIS A 39 8.05 -9.73 -9.52
N PHE A 40 6.99 -10.10 -10.24
CA PHE A 40 7.05 -10.55 -11.62
C PHE A 40 5.70 -10.39 -12.29
N LEU A 41 5.69 -10.44 -13.62
CA LEU A 41 4.48 -10.40 -14.41
C LEU A 41 3.88 -11.80 -14.55
N VAL A 42 2.55 -11.82 -14.63
CA VAL A 42 1.80 -13.02 -14.97
C VAL A 42 1.11 -12.80 -16.32
N PRO A 43 1.07 -13.82 -17.19
CA PRO A 43 1.49 -15.21 -16.95
C PRO A 43 3.01 -15.45 -17.11
N ASP A 44 3.74 -14.54 -17.76
CA ASP A 44 5.16 -14.75 -18.07
C ASP A 44 6.10 -14.01 -17.11
N HIS A 45 6.66 -14.76 -16.16
CA HIS A 45 7.60 -14.26 -15.15
C HIS A 45 8.99 -13.91 -15.72
N ARG A 46 9.28 -14.24 -16.98
CA ARG A 46 10.58 -13.97 -17.62
C ARG A 46 10.64 -12.57 -18.24
N VAL A 47 9.49 -11.93 -18.40
CA VAL A 47 9.40 -10.54 -18.87
C VAL A 47 9.86 -9.61 -17.75
N ASN A 48 11.07 -9.08 -17.90
CA ASN A 48 11.70 -8.21 -16.90
C ASN A 48 11.44 -6.71 -17.15
N ASN A 49 10.83 -6.35 -18.27
CA ASN A 49 10.59 -4.96 -18.64
C ASN A 49 9.30 -4.81 -19.44
N ILE A 50 8.53 -3.76 -19.16
CA ILE A 50 7.35 -3.36 -19.95
C ILE A 50 7.66 -1.99 -20.55
N ASP A 51 7.35 -1.81 -21.83
CA ASP A 51 7.48 -0.48 -22.44
C ASP A 51 6.47 0.49 -21.81
N GLY A 52 6.99 1.54 -21.17
CA GLY A 52 6.19 2.60 -20.54
C GLY A 52 5.72 2.32 -19.11
N ALA A 53 6.06 1.18 -18.51
CA ALA A 53 5.75 0.89 -17.12
C ALA A 53 6.89 0.12 -16.45
N SER A 54 7.13 0.39 -15.17
CA SER A 54 8.09 -0.37 -14.38
C SER A 54 7.44 -0.83 -13.09
N PHE A 55 7.59 -2.11 -12.77
CA PHE A 55 7.25 -2.70 -11.46
C PHE A 55 8.48 -2.74 -10.52
N ALA A 56 9.57 -2.04 -10.87
CA ALA A 56 10.79 -2.00 -10.07
C ALA A 56 10.61 -1.26 -8.73
N GLY A 57 9.63 -0.36 -8.64
CA GLY A 57 9.23 0.33 -7.42
C GLY A 57 8.37 -0.52 -6.49
N PHE A 58 7.70 0.17 -5.57
CA PHE A 58 6.74 -0.42 -4.63
C PHE A 58 5.65 0.61 -4.29
N TYR A 59 4.56 0.13 -3.71
CA TYR A 59 3.46 0.97 -3.25
C TYR A 59 3.54 1.17 -1.74
N TYR A 60 3.36 2.42 -1.32
CA TYR A 60 2.91 2.74 0.04
C TYR A 60 1.40 2.54 0.08
N ILE A 61 0.89 1.79 1.04
CA ILE A 61 -0.53 1.39 1.10
C ILE A 61 -1.13 1.73 2.46
N CYS A 62 -2.36 2.22 2.45
CA CYS A 62 -3.22 2.42 3.61
C CYS A 62 -4.58 1.76 3.32
N TYR A 63 -4.93 0.75 4.11
CA TYR A 63 -6.25 0.12 4.10
C TYR A 63 -7.08 0.67 5.26
N GLN A 64 -8.33 1.06 5.00
CA GLN A 64 -9.27 1.51 6.01
C GLN A 64 -10.36 0.45 6.22
N ARG A 65 -10.46 -0.08 7.44
CA ARG A 65 -11.40 -1.17 7.78
C ARG A 65 -12.85 -0.74 7.69
N SER A 66 -13.18 0.43 8.23
CA SER A 66 -14.55 0.95 8.31
C SER A 66 -15.21 1.15 6.93
N THR A 67 -14.42 1.45 5.90
CA THR A 67 -14.91 1.72 4.54
C THR A 67 -14.55 0.62 3.53
N ASN A 68 -13.69 -0.31 3.92
CA ASN A 68 -13.08 -1.30 3.04
C ASN A 68 -12.40 -0.69 1.79
N GLU A 69 -11.75 0.46 1.98
CA GLU A 69 -11.02 1.17 0.93
C GLU A 69 -9.51 1.00 1.10
N ILE A 70 -8.81 0.89 -0.02
CA ILE A 70 -7.35 0.90 -0.07
C ILE A 70 -6.91 2.12 -0.85
N LYS A 71 -6.03 2.92 -0.26
CA LYS A 71 -5.32 4.00 -0.93
C LYS A 71 -3.84 3.68 -1.00
N GLY A 72 -3.19 4.07 -2.09
CA GLY A 72 -1.79 3.82 -2.28
C GLY A 72 -1.09 4.85 -3.14
N TYR A 73 0.23 4.92 -2.97
CA TYR A 73 1.09 5.78 -3.78
C TYR A 73 2.29 4.97 -4.25
N TYR A 74 2.47 4.92 -5.57
CA TYR A 74 3.63 4.27 -6.17
C TYR A 74 4.90 5.10 -5.94
N PHE A 75 5.99 4.41 -5.61
CA PHE A 75 7.31 4.99 -5.48
C PHE A 75 8.33 4.19 -6.28
N PHE A 76 8.99 4.87 -7.21
CA PHE A 76 10.19 4.36 -7.88
C PHE A 76 11.20 5.50 -8.02
N ARG A 77 12.42 5.29 -7.48
CA ARG A 77 13.46 6.32 -7.39
C ARG A 77 13.83 6.93 -8.74
N HIS A 78 13.76 6.14 -9.81
CA HIS A 78 14.15 6.56 -11.16
C HIS A 78 12.98 7.05 -12.01
N HIS A 79 11.77 7.13 -11.45
CA HIS A 79 10.59 7.68 -12.13
C HIS A 79 10.39 9.15 -11.76
N THR A 80 10.07 9.97 -12.77
CA THR A 80 9.83 11.41 -12.60
C THR A 80 8.37 11.74 -12.32
N GLU A 81 7.44 10.81 -12.53
CA GLU A 81 6.05 10.97 -12.10
C GLU A 81 5.92 10.52 -10.64
N TRP A 82 5.85 11.49 -9.74
CA TRP A 82 5.73 11.24 -8.31
C TRP A 82 4.25 11.09 -7.94
N PHE A 83 3.98 10.24 -6.94
CA PHE A 83 2.66 10.08 -6.33
C PHE A 83 1.56 9.60 -7.28
N GLN A 84 1.88 8.69 -8.21
CA GLN A 84 0.85 7.95 -8.93
C GLN A 84 -0.05 7.24 -7.89
N GLU A 85 -1.33 7.59 -7.89
CA GLU A 85 -2.29 7.19 -6.87
C GLU A 85 -3.03 5.91 -7.26
N LEU A 86 -3.18 5.02 -6.29
CA LEU A 86 -4.00 3.82 -6.36
C LEU A 86 -5.17 3.99 -5.40
N THR A 87 -6.41 3.86 -5.88
CA THR A 87 -7.60 3.77 -5.02
C THR A 87 -8.40 2.54 -5.41
N LEU A 88 -8.67 1.67 -4.44
CA LEU A 88 -9.45 0.45 -4.60
C LEU A 88 -10.58 0.44 -3.58
N LYS A 89 -11.73 -0.09 -3.99
CA LYS A 89 -12.87 -0.35 -3.11
C LYS A 89 -13.16 -1.84 -3.12
N HIS A 90 -13.50 -2.38 -1.96
CA HIS A 90 -13.89 -3.78 -1.85
C HIS A 90 -15.18 -4.08 -2.64
N VAL A 91 -15.21 -5.27 -3.26
CA VAL A 91 -16.36 -5.77 -4.03
C VAL A 91 -16.73 -7.14 -3.47
N GLU A 92 -17.69 -7.17 -2.54
CA GLU A 92 -18.08 -8.37 -1.80
C GLU A 92 -18.43 -9.56 -2.70
N GLN A 93 -19.08 -9.31 -3.85
CA GLN A 93 -19.54 -10.36 -4.76
C GLN A 93 -18.39 -11.08 -5.49
N ARG A 94 -17.17 -10.53 -5.45
CA ARG A 94 -15.96 -11.11 -6.06
C ARG A 94 -14.92 -11.54 -5.04
N SER A 95 -15.31 -11.60 -3.77
CA SER A 95 -14.45 -12.01 -2.66
C SER A 95 -14.65 -13.48 -2.34
N PHE A 96 -13.61 -14.11 -1.80
CA PHE A 96 -13.71 -15.46 -1.25
C PHE A 96 -14.56 -15.43 0.03
N GLY A 97 -15.17 -16.57 0.39
CA GLY A 97 -15.94 -16.67 1.64
C GLY A 97 -15.07 -16.40 2.87
N ASN A 98 -15.66 -15.76 3.88
CA ASN A 98 -14.98 -15.49 5.15
C ASN A 98 -14.72 -16.82 5.88
N PHE A 99 -13.46 -17.06 6.23
CA PHE A 99 -13.03 -18.24 7.00
C PHE A 99 -12.53 -17.87 8.41
N GLU A 100 -12.51 -16.58 8.74
CA GLU A 100 -12.13 -16.04 10.05
C GLU A 100 -13.26 -15.11 10.53
N MET A 101 -13.75 -15.34 11.74
CA MET A 101 -14.67 -14.44 12.46
C MET A 101 -13.91 -13.91 13.67
N ARG A 102 -14.01 -12.60 13.92
CA ARG A 102 -13.39 -11.92 15.06
C ARG A 102 -14.46 -11.38 15.98
#